data_AF-A0A644UZR3-F1
#
_entry.id   AF-A0A644UZR3-F1
#
_cell.length_a   1.000
_cell.length_b   1.000
_cell.length_c   1.000
_cell.angle_alpha   90.00
_cell.angle_beta   90.00
_cell.angle_gamma   90.00
#
_symmetry.space_group_name_H-M   'P 1'
#
loop_
_entity.id
_entity.type
_entity.pdbx_description
1 polymer ?
#
loop_
_entity_poly.entity_id
_entity_poly.type
_entity_poly.pdbx_seq_one_letter_code
_entity_poly.pdbx_strand_id
1 'polypeptide(L)'
;MVEVDYGCDIDSSLEIDPLTGDFKIVEGLDNASQSVKNRLETRLDELLVLGYSNYGNQSYEELGNTDIDTAIGHIEIYTRSALLEEPLVQDLIEIKISFENNSIRGDLVIQLTNGEILPINFDINEGDD
;
A
#
# COMPACT_ATOMS: atom_id res chain seq x y z
N MET A 1 -7.12 20.59 13.59
CA MET A 1 -6.10 19.78 12.89
C MET A 1 -4.91 19.71 13.80
N VAL A 2 -4.51 18.49 14.19
CA VAL A 2 -3.26 18.28 14.92
C VAL A 2 -2.17 18.24 13.86
N GLU A 3 -1.10 19.00 14.06
CA GLU A 3 0.10 18.92 13.21
C GLU A 3 0.74 17.56 13.48
N VAL A 4 0.53 16.62 12.55
CA VAL A 4 1.15 15.29 12.60
C VAL A 4 2.31 15.31 11.63
N ASP A 5 3.49 15.09 12.18
CA ASP A 5 4.72 14.87 11.41
C ASP A 5 4.79 13.40 11.01
N TYR A 6 4.67 13.13 9.71
CA TYR A 6 4.82 11.79 9.15
C TYR A 6 6.29 11.42 8.90
N GLY A 7 7.23 12.27 9.32
CA GLY A 7 8.66 12.04 9.22
C GLY A 7 9.18 12.05 7.78
N CYS A 8 10.37 11.49 7.61
CA CYS A 8 10.99 11.25 6.32
C CYS A 8 11.60 9.86 6.25
N ASP A 9 11.65 9.31 5.04
CA ASP A 9 12.26 8.01 4.75
C ASP A 9 12.94 8.05 3.38
N ILE A 10 13.74 7.01 3.09
CA ILE A 10 14.30 6.80 1.75
C ILE A 10 13.15 6.47 0.80
N ASP A 11 13.17 7.07 -0.38
CA ASP A 11 12.21 6.80 -1.46
C ASP A 11 12.30 5.33 -1.89
N SER A 12 11.15 4.66 -2.04
CA SER A 12 11.06 3.23 -2.32
C SER A 12 11.61 2.83 -3.69
N SER A 13 11.79 3.77 -4.62
CA SER A 13 12.49 3.52 -5.89
C SER A 13 13.99 3.27 -5.70
N LEU A 14 14.54 3.61 -4.53
CA LEU A 14 15.97 3.60 -4.21
C LEU A 14 16.81 4.39 -5.23
N GLU A 15 16.18 5.34 -5.95
CA GLU A 15 16.86 6.19 -6.90
C GLU A 15 17.83 7.14 -6.19
N ILE A 16 18.96 7.38 -6.86
CA ILE A 16 19.95 8.36 -6.42
C ILE A 16 19.55 9.72 -6.98
N ASP A 17 19.54 10.74 -6.13
CA ASP A 17 19.41 12.13 -6.54
C ASP A 17 20.63 12.51 -7.40
N PRO A 18 20.43 12.90 -8.67
CA PRO A 18 21.54 13.16 -9.58
C PRO A 18 22.32 14.45 -9.25
N LEU A 19 21.79 15.32 -8.40
CA LEU A 19 22.43 16.56 -7.98
C LEU A 19 23.30 16.36 -6.73
N THR A 20 22.84 15.56 -5.76
CA THR A 20 23.56 15.35 -4.49
C THR A 20 24.38 14.07 -4.48
N GLY A 21 23.95 13.03 -5.21
CA GLY A 21 24.52 11.68 -5.14
C GLY A 21 24.02 10.86 -3.95
N ASP A 22 23.08 11.38 -3.17
CA ASP A 22 22.43 10.68 -2.06
C ASP A 22 21.17 9.93 -2.54
N PHE A 23 20.60 9.05 -1.71
CA PHE A 23 19.26 8.51 -1.98
C PHE A 23 18.22 9.62 -1.96
N LYS A 24 17.22 9.50 -2.85
CA LYS A 24 16.02 10.32 -2.75
C LYS A 24 15.31 10.08 -1.42
N ILE A 25 14.75 11.15 -0.86
CA ILE A 25 14.01 11.14 0.40
C ILE A 25 12.57 11.56 0.12
N VAL A 26 11.62 10.87 0.75
CA VAL A 26 10.22 11.27 0.82
C VAL A 26 9.92 11.78 2.22
N GLU A 27 9.06 12.79 2.34
CA GLU A 27 8.72 13.42 3.62
C GLU A 27 7.24 13.73 3.73
N GLY A 28 6.76 13.88 4.97
CA GLY A 28 5.38 14.29 5.23
C GLY A 28 4.35 13.35 4.59
N LEU A 29 3.39 13.93 3.85
CA LEU A 29 2.31 13.15 3.22
C LEU A 29 2.81 12.15 2.18
N ASP A 30 3.93 12.44 1.51
CA ASP A 30 4.51 11.51 0.53
C ASP A 30 5.09 10.29 1.24
N ASN A 31 5.72 10.49 2.40
CA ASN A 31 6.17 9.37 3.24
C ASN A 31 4.99 8.55 3.81
N ALA A 32 3.91 9.21 4.24
CA ALA A 32 2.71 8.52 4.69
C ALA A 32 2.09 7.67 3.56
N SER A 33 2.05 8.23 2.35
CA SER A 33 1.60 7.53 1.14
C SER A 33 2.47 6.31 0.86
N GLN A 34 3.80 6.48 0.87
CA GLN A 34 4.76 5.39 0.68
C GLN A 34 4.57 4.28 1.73
N SER A 35 4.40 4.61 3.00
CA SER A 35 4.19 3.62 4.07
C SER A 35 2.95 2.77 3.85
N VAL A 36 1.83 3.40 3.46
CA VAL A 36 0.58 2.69 3.15
C VAL A 36 0.76 1.78 1.94
N LYS A 37 1.41 2.28 0.87
CA LYS A 37 1.69 1.48 -0.32
C LYS A 37 2.57 0.28 -0.02
N ASN A 38 3.66 0.47 0.71
CA ASN A 38 4.58 -0.59 1.11
C ASN A 38 3.82 -1.73 1.81
N ARG A 39 2.86 -1.41 2.69
CA ARG A 39 2.01 -2.44 3.31
C ARG A 39 1.13 -3.15 2.29
N LEU A 40 0.45 -2.41 1.43
CA LEU A 40 -0.51 -2.99 0.47
C LEU A 40 0.16 -3.85 -0.61
N GLU A 41 1.41 -3.53 -0.96
CA GLU A 41 2.24 -4.21 -1.95
C GLU A 41 3.23 -5.22 -1.34
N THR A 42 3.15 -5.46 -0.03
CA THR A 42 3.87 -6.56 0.61
C THR A 42 2.95 -7.74 0.74
N ARG A 43 3.41 -8.97 0.44
CA ARG A 43 2.59 -10.15 0.64
C ARG A 43 2.36 -10.38 2.13
N LEU A 44 1.14 -10.75 2.52
CA LEU A 44 0.83 -11.05 3.92
C LEU A 44 1.84 -12.06 4.51
N ASP A 45 2.39 -11.72 5.68
CA ASP A 45 3.38 -12.50 6.44
C ASP A 45 4.75 -12.69 5.76
N GLU A 46 5.04 -11.99 4.65
CA GLU A 46 6.36 -12.02 4.01
C GLU A 46 7.47 -11.59 5.00
N LEU A 47 7.17 -10.59 5.84
CA LEU A 47 8.08 -10.06 6.84
C LEU A 47 7.99 -10.77 8.20
N LEU A 48 7.28 -11.91 8.28
CA LEU A 48 7.15 -12.68 9.52
C LEU A 48 8.52 -13.11 10.07
N VAL A 49 9.47 -13.46 9.18
CA VAL A 49 10.84 -13.83 9.56
C VAL A 49 11.63 -12.69 10.21
N LEU A 50 11.21 -11.44 9.98
CA LEU A 50 11.76 -10.24 10.61
C LEU A 50 10.98 -9.81 11.87
N GLY A 51 9.94 -10.57 12.26
CA GLY A 51 9.12 -10.30 13.43
C GLY A 51 7.86 -9.46 13.17
N TYR A 52 7.53 -9.16 11.91
CA TYR A 52 6.35 -8.40 11.53
C TYR A 52 5.19 -9.36 11.16
N SER A 53 4.51 -9.87 12.18
CA SER A 53 3.28 -10.67 11.97
C SER A 53 2.15 -9.82 11.41
N ASN A 54 1.36 -10.38 10.49
CA ASN A 54 0.21 -9.71 9.87
C ASN A 54 0.56 -8.42 9.09
N TYR A 55 1.83 -8.21 8.74
CA TYR A 55 2.21 -7.16 7.82
C TYR A 55 2.02 -7.65 6.39
N GLY A 56 1.53 -6.75 5.53
CA GLY A 56 1.23 -7.05 4.13
C GLY A 56 -0.26 -7.12 3.84
N ASN A 57 -0.57 -7.64 2.64
CA ASN A 57 -1.90 -7.80 2.08
C ASN A 57 -2.07 -9.21 1.51
N GLN A 58 -3.26 -9.78 1.71
CA GLN A 58 -3.61 -11.12 1.23
C GLN A 58 -4.10 -11.13 -0.23
N SER A 59 -4.27 -9.97 -0.87
CA SER A 59 -4.69 -9.84 -2.28
C SER A 59 -3.86 -10.63 -3.29
N TYR A 60 -2.61 -11.01 -2.96
CA TYR A 60 -1.79 -11.91 -3.78
C TYR A 60 -2.43 -13.28 -4.02
N GLU A 61 -3.33 -13.74 -3.15
CA GLU A 61 -4.04 -15.02 -3.33
C GLU A 61 -5.03 -15.00 -4.50
N GLU A 62 -5.43 -13.81 -4.94
CA GLU A 62 -6.40 -13.61 -6.01
C GLU A 62 -5.73 -13.38 -7.38
N LEU A 63 -4.39 -13.40 -7.45
CA LEU A 63 -3.66 -13.36 -8.70
C LEU A 63 -4.02 -14.58 -9.58
N GLY A 64 -4.30 -14.32 -10.86
CA GLY A 64 -4.68 -15.36 -11.82
C GLY A 64 -6.08 -15.95 -11.62
N ASN A 65 -6.90 -15.40 -10.72
CA ASN A 65 -8.27 -15.88 -10.53
C ASN A 65 -9.12 -15.63 -11.79
N THR A 66 -9.90 -16.64 -12.19
CA THR A 66 -10.79 -16.56 -13.35
C THR A 66 -12.16 -15.98 -13.01
N ASP A 67 -12.56 -16.03 -11.74
CA ASP A 67 -13.79 -15.42 -11.24
C ASP A 67 -13.50 -14.02 -10.68
N ILE A 68 -13.47 -13.05 -11.59
CA ILE A 68 -13.06 -11.67 -11.30
C ILE A 68 -13.99 -11.00 -10.28
N ASP A 69 -15.30 -11.21 -10.35
CA ASP A 69 -16.24 -10.55 -9.44
C ASP A 69 -16.04 -11.00 -8.00
N THR A 70 -15.83 -12.31 -7.79
CA THR A 70 -15.51 -12.87 -6.47
C THR A 70 -14.14 -12.38 -5.99
N ALA A 71 -13.14 -12.39 -6.87
CA ALA A 71 -11.78 -11.93 -6.57
C ALA A 71 -11.76 -10.46 -6.13
N ILE A 72 -12.51 -9.58 -6.80
CA ILE A 72 -12.69 -8.17 -6.39
C ILE A 72 -13.21 -8.11 -4.95
N GLY A 73 -14.27 -8.86 -4.63
CA GLY A 73 -14.85 -8.86 -3.29
C GLY A 73 -13.86 -9.30 -2.21
N HIS A 74 -13.04 -10.33 -2.49
CA HIS A 74 -11.98 -10.76 -1.58
C HIS A 74 -10.88 -9.71 -1.43
N ILE A 75 -10.40 -9.12 -2.54
CA ILE A 75 -9.39 -8.07 -2.53
C ILE A 75 -9.85 -6.86 -1.72
N GLU A 76 -11.12 -6.45 -1.83
CA GLU A 76 -11.67 -5.36 -1.03
C GLU A 76 -11.64 -5.68 0.47
N ILE A 77 -11.97 -6.92 0.85
CA ILE A 77 -11.91 -7.38 2.25
C ILE A 77 -10.46 -7.38 2.74
N TYR A 78 -9.53 -7.97 1.98
CA TYR A 78 -8.12 -8.06 2.34
C TYR A 78 -7.47 -6.69 2.45
N THR A 79 -7.77 -5.78 1.52
CA THR A 79 -7.29 -4.40 1.55
C THR A 79 -7.79 -3.67 2.80
N ARG A 80 -9.08 -3.84 3.15
CA ARG A 80 -9.62 -3.27 4.40
C ARG A 80 -8.94 -3.85 5.63
N SER A 81 -8.73 -5.16 5.69
CA SER A 81 -8.02 -5.82 6.79
C SER A 81 -6.58 -5.31 6.93
N ALA A 82 -5.85 -5.14 5.83
CA ALA A 82 -4.50 -4.58 5.85
C ALA A 82 -4.49 -3.14 6.37
N LEU A 83 -5.42 -2.29 5.90
CA LEU A 83 -5.50 -0.89 6.33
C LEU A 83 -5.94 -0.72 7.79
N LEU A 84 -6.73 -1.66 8.34
CA LEU A 84 -7.07 -1.64 9.77
C LEU A 84 -5.84 -1.81 10.67
N GLU A 85 -4.82 -2.52 10.19
CA GLU A 85 -3.55 -2.73 10.89
C GLU A 85 -2.52 -1.62 10.60
N GLU A 86 -2.87 -0.63 9.77
CA GLU A 86 -1.98 0.49 9.39
C GLU A 86 -2.18 1.70 10.31
N PRO A 87 -1.22 2.02 11.20
CA PRO A 87 -1.42 3.05 12.23
C PRO A 87 -1.69 4.46 11.70
N LEU A 88 -1.25 4.75 10.47
CA LEU A 88 -1.42 6.07 9.85
C LEU A 88 -2.84 6.28 9.31
N VAL A 89 -3.56 5.20 9.00
CA VAL A 89 -4.86 5.22 8.34
C VAL A 89 -5.97 5.25 9.38
N GLN A 90 -6.85 6.23 9.26
CA GLN A 90 -8.04 6.35 10.10
C GLN A 90 -9.26 5.67 9.47
N ASP A 91 -9.45 5.84 8.17
CA ASP A 91 -10.61 5.29 7.46
C ASP A 91 -10.32 5.06 5.98
N LEU A 92 -11.05 4.13 5.36
CA LEU A 92 -11.09 3.89 3.93
C LEU A 92 -12.39 4.45 3.36
N ILE A 93 -12.28 5.58 2.65
CA ILE A 93 -13.43 6.32 2.09
C ILE A 93 -13.94 5.63 0.82
N GLU A 94 -13.03 5.26 -0.08
CA GLU A 94 -13.36 4.66 -1.37
C GLU A 94 -12.30 3.63 -1.76
N ILE A 95 -12.75 2.56 -2.44
CA ILE A 95 -11.89 1.53 -3.02
C ILE A 95 -12.45 1.15 -4.38
N LYS A 96 -11.56 1.04 -5.37
CA LYS A 96 -11.84 0.52 -6.71
C LYS A 96 -10.76 -0.47 -7.07
N ILE A 97 -11.17 -1.68 -7.43
CA ILE A 97 -10.26 -2.72 -7.87
C ILE A 97 -10.46 -2.95 -9.37
N SER A 98 -9.36 -3.03 -10.10
CA SER A 98 -9.32 -3.43 -11.51
C SER A 98 -8.29 -4.52 -11.73
N PHE A 99 -8.50 -5.31 -12.78
CA PHE A 99 -7.56 -6.33 -13.25
C PHE A 99 -6.99 -5.87 -14.59
N GLU A 100 -5.67 -5.75 -14.69
CA GLU A 100 -4.98 -5.28 -15.89
C GLU A 100 -3.82 -6.22 -16.23
N ASN A 101 -3.85 -6.92 -17.37
CA ASN A 101 -2.71 -7.77 -17.82
C ASN A 101 -2.17 -8.75 -16.75
N ASN A 102 -3.05 -9.46 -16.03
CA ASN A 102 -2.71 -10.34 -14.89
C ASN A 102 -2.18 -9.62 -13.63
N SER A 103 -2.27 -8.30 -13.56
CA SER A 103 -2.08 -7.55 -12.32
C SER A 103 -3.42 -7.18 -11.68
N ILE A 104 -3.37 -7.01 -10.36
CA ILE A 104 -4.43 -6.40 -9.57
C ILE A 104 -4.00 -4.96 -9.30
N ARG A 105 -4.87 -4.02 -9.66
CA ARG A 105 -4.69 -2.61 -9.33
C ARG A 105 -5.79 -2.18 -8.37
N GLY A 106 -5.40 -1.54 -7.28
CA GLY A 106 -6.32 -0.89 -6.36
C GLY A 106 -6.13 0.62 -6.38
N ASP A 107 -7.18 1.37 -6.66
CA ASP A 107 -7.23 2.82 -6.46
C ASP A 107 -8.13 3.13 -5.25
N LEU A 108 -7.59 3.83 -4.26
CA LEU A 108 -8.21 4.07 -2.96
C LEU A 108 -8.25 5.57 -2.65
N VAL A 109 -9.22 5.95 -1.83
CA VAL A 109 -9.22 7.23 -1.12
C VAL A 109 -9.24 6.91 0.37
N ILE A 110 -8.20 7.31 1.08
CA ILE A 110 -8.05 7.06 2.52
C ILE A 110 -8.06 8.38 3.30
N GLN A 111 -8.49 8.30 4.55
CA GLN A 111 -8.31 9.35 5.54
C GLN A 111 -7.19 8.94 6.49
N LEU A 112 -6.21 9.82 6.71
CA LEU A 112 -5.18 9.62 7.72
C LEU A 112 -5.65 10.09 9.10
N THR A 113 -4.94 9.67 10.14
CA THR A 113 -5.23 10.02 11.54
C THR A 113 -5.22 11.51 11.86
N ASN A 114 -4.55 12.34 11.05
CA ASN A 114 -4.59 13.80 11.19
C ASN A 114 -5.81 14.46 10.50
N GLY A 115 -6.61 13.67 9.79
CA GLY A 115 -7.80 14.08 9.03
C GLY A 115 -7.54 14.38 7.55
N GLU A 116 -6.29 14.35 7.08
CA GLU A 116 -5.95 14.52 5.67
C GLU A 116 -6.53 13.38 4.82
N ILE A 117 -6.96 13.72 3.61
CA ILE A 117 -7.52 12.76 2.66
C ILE A 117 -6.60 12.69 1.45
N LEU A 118 -6.13 11.49 1.13
CA LEU A 118 -5.24 11.28 0.00
C LEU A 118 -5.70 10.11 -0.88
N PRO A 119 -5.53 10.25 -2.21
CA PRO A 119 -5.62 9.12 -3.11
C PRO A 119 -4.37 8.24 -2.95
N ILE A 120 -4.57 6.93 -2.87
CA ILE A 120 -3.50 5.93 -2.89
C ILE A 120 -3.79 4.94 -4.00
N ASN A 121 -2.75 4.43 -4.63
CA ASN A 121 -2.86 3.25 -5.47
C ASN A 121 -1.83 2.21 -5.06
N PHE A 122 -2.14 0.96 -5.36
CA PHE A 122 -1.20 -0.15 -5.26
C PHE A 122 -1.36 -1.06 -6.47
N ASP A 123 -0.27 -1.70 -6.86
CA ASP A 123 -0.23 -2.67 -7.95
C ASP A 123 0.37 -3.98 -7.45
N ILE A 124 -0.39 -5.07 -7.56
CA ILE A 124 0.07 -6.42 -7.28
C ILE A 124 0.22 -7.14 -8.62
N ASN A 125 1.46 -7.49 -8.95
CA ASN A 125 1.80 -8.19 -10.18
C ASN A 125 2.17 -9.64 -9.89
N GLU A 126 1.96 -10.54 -10.85
CA GLU A 126 2.68 -11.81 -10.85
C GLU A 126 4.18 -11.47 -10.92
N GLY A 127 4.92 -11.79 -9.86
CA GLY A 127 6.37 -11.68 -9.89
C GLY A 127 6.94 -12.62 -10.96
N ASP A 128 7.98 -12.16 -11.66
CA ASP A 128 8.87 -13.02 -12.44
C ASP A 128 9.66 -13.92 -11.46
N ASP A 129 9.03 -14.94 -10.89
CA ASP A 129 9.74 -16.03 -10.18
C ASP A 129 10.51 -16.94 -11.16
#